data_AF-A0A2S6I3V0-F1
#
_entry.id   AF-A0A2S6I3V0-F1
#
_cell.length_a   1.000
_cell.length_b   1.000
_cell.length_c   1.000
_cell.angle_alpha   90.00
_cell.angle_beta   90.00
_cell.angle_gamma   90.00
#
_symmetry.space_group_name_H-M   'P 1'
#
loop_
_entity.id
_entity.type
_entity.pdbx_description
1 polymer ?
#
loop_
_entity_poly.entity_id
_entity_poly.type
_entity_poly.pdbx_seq_one_letter_code
_entity_poly.pdbx_strand_id
1 'polypeptide(L)'
;MPRTKLTVFSRFLLFMLIALPIIYVAASLYNGEDPVNNVRGWLGMNNRELLEERYEAPAATDAPADMEAIQQLRSENEQLREALARCQNTTGS
;
A
#
# COMPACT_ATOMS: atom_id res chain seq x y z
N MET A 1 -28.65 -7.49 38.32
CA MET A 1 -27.81 -7.69 37.12
C MET A 1 -26.35 -7.64 37.55
N PRO A 2 -25.57 -8.73 37.41
CA PRO A 2 -24.15 -8.69 37.71
C PRO A 2 -23.46 -7.75 36.72
N ARG A 3 -22.84 -6.67 37.22
CA ARG A 3 -21.99 -5.80 36.42
C ARG A 3 -20.66 -6.52 36.24
N THR A 4 -20.39 -7.02 35.04
CA THR A 4 -19.08 -7.59 34.68
C THR A 4 -18.02 -6.50 34.84
N LYS A 5 -17.21 -6.61 35.89
CA LYS A 5 -16.08 -5.71 36.12
C LYS A 5 -14.94 -6.16 35.23
N LEU A 6 -14.48 -5.25 34.36
CA LEU A 6 -13.36 -5.52 33.46
C LEU A 6 -12.06 -5.63 34.28
N THR A 7 -11.41 -6.79 34.21
CA THR A 7 -10.13 -7.02 34.90
C THR A 7 -9.01 -6.23 34.23
N VAL A 8 -7.94 -5.93 34.97
CA VAL A 8 -6.77 -5.23 34.42
C VAL A 8 -6.18 -6.01 33.23
N PHE A 9 -6.13 -7.34 33.33
CA PHE A 9 -5.73 -8.21 32.22
C PHE A 9 -6.64 -8.06 30.99
N SER A 10 -7.96 -8.01 31.19
CA SER A 10 -8.90 -7.80 30.09
C SER A 10 -8.73 -6.42 29.43
N ARG A 11 -8.40 -5.37 30.20
CA ARG A 11 -8.08 -4.04 29.64
C ARG A 11 -6.80 -4.08 28.79
N PHE A 12 -5.77 -4.79 29.26
CA PHE A 12 -4.53 -4.98 28.50
C PHE A 12 -4.78 -5.76 27.20
N LEU A 13 -5.57 -6.83 27.26
CA LEU A 13 -5.89 -7.63 26.08
C LEU A 13 -6.68 -6.82 25.05
N LEU A 14 -7.65 -6.01 25.48
CA LEU A 14 -8.37 -5.08 24.60
C LEU A 14 -7.45 -4.03 23.99
N PHE A 15 -6.49 -3.50 24.76
CA PHE A 15 -5.49 -2.58 24.24
C PHE A 15 -4.64 -3.24 23.16
N MET A 16 -4.10 -4.45 23.44
CA MET A 16 -3.29 -5.19 22.47
C MET A 16 -4.05 -5.48 21.17
N LEU A 17 -5.32 -5.86 21.26
CA LEU A 17 -6.16 -6.14 20.10
C LEU A 17 -6.23 -4.97 19.10
N ILE A 18 -6.12 -3.73 19.60
CA ILE A 18 -6.15 -2.52 18.79
C ILE A 18 -4.73 -2.00 18.49
N ALA A 19 -3.82 -2.06 19.46
CA ALA A 19 -2.46 -1.55 19.31
C ALA A 19 -1.64 -2.37 18.31
N LEU A 20 -1.74 -3.70 18.33
CA LEU A 20 -1.02 -4.58 17.41
C LEU A 20 -1.28 -4.27 15.93
N PRO A 21 -2.53 -4.21 15.43
CA PRO A 21 -2.77 -3.90 14.03
C PRO A 21 -2.31 -2.49 13.65
N ILE A 22 -2.43 -1.52 14.56
CA ILE A 22 -1.94 -0.15 14.30
C ILE A 22 -0.41 -0.14 14.16
N ILE A 23 0.30 -0.78 15.09
CA ILE A 23 1.76 -0.88 15.06
C ILE A 23 2.23 -1.59 13.79
N TYR A 24 1.54 -2.67 13.40
CA TYR A 24 1.83 -3.39 12.17
C TYR A 24 1.70 -2.49 10.94
N VAL A 25 0.60 -1.73 10.82
CA VAL A 25 0.39 -0.79 9.71
C VAL A 25 1.48 0.28 9.70
N ALA A 26 1.82 0.86 10.85
CA ALA A 26 2.86 1.88 10.95
C ALA A 26 4.24 1.34 10.53
N ALA A 27 4.60 0.14 10.97
CA ALA A 27 5.86 -0.51 10.60
C ALA A 27 5.92 -0.85 9.11
N SER A 28 4.82 -1.37 8.55
CA SER A 28 4.69 -1.68 7.12
C SER A 28 4.86 -0.43 6.26
N LEU A 29 4.19 0.68 6.61
CA LEU A 29 4.32 1.94 5.89
C LEU A 29 5.73 2.52 5.98
N TYR A 30 6.40 2.36 7.12
CA TYR A 30 7.80 2.77 7.28
C TYR A 30 8.75 1.97 6.37
N ASN A 31 8.48 0.68 6.17
CA ASN A 31 9.25 -0.20 5.29
C ASN A 31 8.87 -0.07 3.80
N GLY A 32 7.85 0.72 3.47
CA GLY A 32 7.33 0.84 2.10
C GLY A 32 6.45 -0.34 1.65
N GLU A 33 6.05 -1.21 2.57
CA GLU A 33 5.14 -2.32 2.33
C GLU A 33 3.67 -1.86 2.40
N ASP A 34 2.78 -2.48 1.62
CA ASP A 34 1.32 -2.26 1.71
C ASP A 34 0.68 -3.22 2.73
N PRO A 35 0.32 -2.74 3.94
CA PRO A 35 -0.19 -3.61 5.00
C PRO A 35 -1.58 -4.15 4.67
N VAL A 36 -2.38 -3.41 3.90
CA VAL A 36 -3.75 -3.79 3.59
C VAL A 36 -3.74 -4.94 2.59
N ASN A 37 -2.91 -4.85 1.56
CA ASN A 37 -2.76 -5.92 0.59
C ASN A 37 -2.12 -7.18 1.21
N ASN A 38 -1.16 -7.03 2.12
CA ASN A 38 -0.56 -8.16 2.83
C ASN A 38 -1.59 -8.91 3.70
N VAL A 39 -2.42 -8.18 4.46
CA VAL A 39 -3.49 -8.77 5.28
C VAL A 39 -4.57 -9.43 4.41
N ARG A 40 -4.92 -8.84 3.25
CA ARG A 40 -5.85 -9.44 2.28
C ARG A 40 -5.31 -10.75 1.70
N GLY A 41 -4.01 -10.79 1.37
CA GLY A 41 -3.33 -12.00 0.94
C GLY A 41 -3.31 -13.09 2.01
N TRP A 42 -3.01 -12.72 3.27
CA TRP A 42 -3.01 -13.65 4.40
C TRP A 42 -4.40 -14.23 4.69
N LEU A 43 -5.45 -13.41 4.59
CA LEU A 43 -6.84 -13.85 4.80
C LEU A 43 -7.44 -14.56 3.58
N GLY A 44 -6.67 -14.77 2.51
CA GLY A 44 -7.13 -15.43 1.29
C GLY A 44 -8.22 -14.66 0.54
N MET A 45 -8.36 -13.36 0.81
CA MET A 45 -9.31 -12.45 0.15
C MET A 45 -8.74 -11.81 -1.12
N ASN A 46 -7.67 -12.38 -1.67
CA ASN A 46 -7.29 -12.08 -3.04
C ASN A 46 -8.40 -12.64 -3.93
N ASN A 47 -9.20 -11.75 -4.51
CA ASN A 47 -10.25 -12.11 -5.45
C ASN A 47 -9.70 -13.17 -6.42
N ARG A 48 -10.45 -14.26 -6.53
CA ARG A 48 -10.13 -15.41 -7.35
C ARG A 48 -10.39 -15.06 -8.83
N GLU A 49 -9.52 -14.21 -9.38
CA GLU A 49 -9.26 -13.87 -10.78
C GLU A 49 -8.20 -12.76 -10.69
N LEU A 50 -6.91 -13.00 -10.88
CA LEU A 50 -6.24 -13.87 -11.83
C LEU A 50 -5.30 -14.84 -11.12
N LEU A 51 -5.19 -16.07 -11.65
CA LEU A 51 -3.91 -16.76 -11.63
C LEU A 51 -2.89 -15.80 -12.28
N GLU A 52 -2.25 -14.92 -11.50
CA GLU A 52 -0.85 -14.69 -11.77
C GLU A 52 -0.20 -16.03 -11.48
N GLU A 53 0.04 -16.78 -12.57
CA GLU A 53 1.10 -17.77 -12.62
C GLU A 53 2.24 -17.28 -11.73
N ARG A 54 2.85 -18.21 -10.98
CA ARG A 54 4.17 -17.93 -10.41
C ARG A 54 4.99 -17.26 -11.50
N TYR A 55 5.17 -15.95 -11.40
CA TYR A 55 6.11 -15.25 -12.25
C TYR A 55 7.45 -15.68 -11.68
N GLU A 56 7.94 -16.81 -12.18
CA GLU A 56 9.33 -17.19 -12.07
C GLU A 56 10.07 -16.05 -12.76
N ALA A 57 10.62 -15.14 -11.96
CA ALA A 57 11.34 -13.99 -12.47
C ALA A 57 12.32 -14.51 -13.52
N PRO A 58 12.24 -14.08 -14.80
CA PRO A 58 13.25 -14.44 -15.76
C PRO A 58 14.57 -13.96 -15.17
N ALA A 59 15.56 -14.87 -15.16
CA ALA A 59 16.90 -14.61 -14.64
C ALA A 59 17.32 -13.20 -15.03
N ALA A 60 17.74 -12.41 -14.04
CA ALA A 60 18.20 -11.04 -14.20
C ALA A 60 19.15 -10.98 -15.40
N THR A 61 18.60 -10.59 -16.53
CA THR A 61 19.37 -10.11 -17.66
C THR A 61 19.45 -8.64 -17.35
N ASP A 62 20.67 -8.16 -17.11
CA ASP A 62 21.02 -6.75 -17.12
C ASP A 62 20.66 -6.18 -18.50
N ALA A 63 19.37 -5.98 -18.74
CA ALA A 63 18.84 -5.29 -19.89
C ALA A 63 19.01 -3.80 -19.57
N PRO A 64 19.78 -3.04 -20.37
CA PRO A 64 19.92 -1.62 -20.15
C PRO A 64 18.51 -1.02 -20.19
N ALA A 65 18.11 -0.31 -19.13
CA ALA A 65 16.80 0.32 -19.04
C ALA A 65 16.54 1.08 -20.34
N ASP A 66 15.55 0.64 -21.13
CA ASP A 66 15.28 1.16 -22.46
C ASP A 66 15.15 2.68 -22.36
N MET A 67 16.17 3.38 -22.87
CA MET A 67 16.32 4.83 -22.73
C MET A 67 15.13 5.57 -23.34
N GLU A 68 14.43 4.92 -24.28
CA GLU A 68 13.18 5.35 -24.87
C GLU A 68 12.00 5.32 -23.88
N ALA A 69 11.87 4.27 -23.07
CA ALA A 69 10.84 4.19 -22.03
C ALA A 69 11.06 5.27 -20.96
N ILE A 70 12.31 5.50 -20.54
CA ILE A 70 12.61 6.56 -19.56
C ILE A 70 12.27 7.96 -20.13
N GLN A 71 12.55 8.20 -21.40
CA GLN A 71 12.21 9.47 -22.06
C GLN A 71 10.69 9.66 -22.15
N GLN A 72 9.96 8.61 -22.52
CA GLN A 72 8.50 8.63 -22.57
C GLN A 72 7.89 8.97 -21.21
N LEU A 73 8.30 8.29 -20.14
CA LEU A 73 7.82 8.56 -18.78
C LEU A 73 8.13 10.00 -18.33
N ARG A 74 9.29 10.56 -18.71
CA ARG A 74 9.63 11.95 -18.36
C ARG A 74 8.72 12.95 -19.06
N SER A 75 8.49 12.76 -20.36
CA SER A 75 7.58 13.61 -21.14
C SER A 75 6.16 13.59 -20.61
N GLU A 76 5.67 12.42 -20.19
CA GLU A 76 4.32 12.28 -19.65
C GLU A 76 4.19 12.96 -18.28
N ASN A 77 5.21 12.85 -17.43
CA ASN A 77 5.25 13.55 -16.14
C ASN A 77 5.22 15.08 -16.29
N GLU A 78 5.94 15.62 -17.27
CA GLU A 78 5.93 17.05 -17.55
C GLU A 78 4.56 17.53 -18.03
N GLN A 79 3.92 16.79 -18.95
CA GLN A 79 2.57 17.11 -19.44
C GLN A 79 1.53 17.08 -18.31
N LEU A 80 1.58 16.06 -17.45
CA LEU A 80 0.67 15.94 -16.31
C LEU A 80 0.86 17.10 -15.32
N ARG A 81 2.11 17.52 -15.08
CA ARG A 81 2.41 18.67 -14.21
C ARG A 81 1.88 19.98 -14.76
N GLU A 82 2.02 20.21 -16.07
CA GLU A 82 1.46 21.40 -16.72
C GLU A 82 -0.06 21.41 -16.72
N ALA A 83 -0.70 20.25 -16.90
CA ALA A 83 -2.15 20.13 -16.81
C ALA A 83 -2.66 20.43 -15.39
N LEU A 84 -1.97 19.92 -14.37
CA LEU A 84 -2.28 20.23 -12.97
C LEU A 84 -2.10 21.72 -12.65
N ALA A 85 -1.01 22.33 -13.12
CA ALA A 85 -0.77 23.76 -12.92
C ALA A 85 -1.87 24.62 -13.57
N ARG A 86 -2.34 24.23 -14.76
CA ARG A 86 -3.47 24.90 -15.42
C ARG A 86 -4.76 24.75 -14.62
N CYS A 87 -5.12 23.54 -14.19
CA CYS A 87 -6.33 23.30 -13.40
C CYS A 87 -6.32 23.99 -12.04
N GLN A 88 -5.15 24.09 -11.39
CA GLN A 88 -5.02 24.80 -10.11
C GLN A 88 -5.19 26.30 -10.29
N ASN A 89 -4.63 26.88 -11.36
CA ASN A 89 -4.76 28.31 -11.64
C ASN A 89 -6.19 28.70 -12.06
N THR A 90 -6.96 27.81 -12.71
CA THR A 90 -8.37 28.07 -13.06
C THR A 90 -9.35 27.93 -11.89
N THR A 91 -8.95 27.25 -10.81
CA THR A 91 -9.81 27.02 -9.63
C THR A 91 -9.60 28.09 -8.55
N GLY A 92 -8.58 28.94 -8.69
CA GLY A 92 -8.21 30.00 -7.74
C GLY A 92 -8.58 31.42 -8.16
N SER A 93 -9.45 31.63 -9.16
CA SER A 93 -10.01 32.94 -9.56
C SER A 93 -11.52 32.96 -9.47
#